data_AF-A0A538CTV1-F1
#
_entry.id   AF-A0A538CTV1-F1
#
_cell.length_a   1.000
_cell.length_b   1.000
_cell.length_c   1.000
_cell.angle_alpha   90.00
_cell.angle_beta   90.00
_cell.angle_gamma   90.00
#
_symmetry.space_group_name_H-M   'P 1'
#
loop_
_entity.id
_entity.type
_entity.pdbx_description
1 polymer ?
#
loop_
_entity_poly.entity_id
_entity_poly.type
_entity_poly.pdbx_seq_one_letter_code
_entity_poly.pdbx_strand_id
1 'polypeptide(L)'
;MALSSWSTWQPTRGGGDPIQQIVDHVAPEYRLPSGKQIVAVTGGPSAIEGIPLVVALRSDPTKNGATNILENKNIVLYRMCGLGKDCAIKEGKPSTERGLYLRRESLELALYTFNYVADIDGVVVLMPPVPGKKPSKALFFRPQDVGPSLQNPLVEIQSLDGASDYLVLTAPDKIE
;
A
#
# COMPACT_ATOMS: atom_id res chain seq x y z
N MET A 1 -9.55 -20.05 -26.44
CA MET A 1 -9.17 -18.79 -25.75
C MET A 1 -9.38 -19.03 -24.27
N ALA A 2 -8.31 -19.15 -23.48
CA ALA A 2 -8.46 -19.20 -22.04
C ALA A 2 -8.82 -17.79 -21.57
N LEU A 3 -9.94 -17.64 -20.85
CA LEU A 3 -10.16 -16.46 -20.04
C LEU A 3 -9.01 -16.42 -19.04
N SER A 4 -8.04 -15.52 -19.25
CA SER A 4 -7.01 -15.30 -18.25
C SER A 4 -7.71 -14.77 -17.00
N SER A 5 -7.66 -15.54 -15.90
CA SER A 5 -8.06 -15.01 -14.61
C SER A 5 -7.08 -13.91 -14.22
N TRP A 6 -7.58 -12.77 -13.72
CA TRP A 6 -6.77 -11.62 -13.36
C TRP A 6 -5.60 -11.98 -12.43
N SER A 7 -5.81 -12.92 -11.50
CA SER A 7 -4.75 -13.60 -10.75
C SER A 7 -5.01 -15.10 -10.70
N THR A 8 -3.97 -15.88 -10.39
CA THR A 8 -4.08 -17.32 -10.07
C THR A 8 -4.63 -17.56 -8.66
N TRP A 9 -4.65 -16.52 -7.81
CA TRP A 9 -5.20 -16.55 -6.46
C TRP A 9 -6.29 -15.50 -6.25
N GLN A 10 -7.22 -15.79 -5.36
CA GLN A 10 -8.25 -14.86 -4.87
C GLN A 10 -8.67 -15.21 -3.43
N PRO A 11 -9.19 -14.25 -2.66
CA PRO A 11 -9.78 -14.53 -1.35
C PRO A 11 -10.90 -15.58 -1.45
N THR A 12 -10.94 -16.48 -0.46
CA THR A 12 -11.99 -17.50 -0.35
C THR A 12 -13.24 -16.88 0.27
N ARG A 13 -14.36 -16.97 -0.45
CA ARG A 13 -15.67 -16.53 0.07
C ARG A 13 -16.02 -17.33 1.34
N GLY A 14 -16.36 -16.63 2.42
CA GLY A 14 -16.65 -17.25 3.71
C GLY A 14 -15.41 -17.64 4.52
N GLY A 15 -14.19 -17.40 4.00
CA GLY A 15 -12.92 -17.69 4.67
C GLY A 15 -12.48 -16.66 5.72
N GLY A 16 -13.37 -15.75 6.13
CA GLY A 16 -13.06 -14.62 7.02
C GLY A 16 -12.88 -13.30 6.28
N ASP A 17 -12.16 -12.37 6.90
CA ASP A 17 -11.90 -11.03 6.36
C ASP A 17 -11.06 -11.10 5.07
N PRO A 18 -11.57 -10.62 3.92
CA PRO A 18 -10.80 -10.62 2.68
C PRO A 18 -9.51 -9.79 2.77
N ILE A 19 -9.46 -8.74 3.59
CA ILE A 19 -8.23 -7.94 3.77
C ILE A 19 -7.14 -8.77 4.43
N GLN A 20 -7.49 -9.55 5.47
CA GLN A 20 -6.53 -10.44 6.11
C GLN A 20 -6.05 -11.54 5.15
N GLN A 21 -6.96 -12.12 4.36
CA GLN A 21 -6.58 -13.11 3.35
C GLN A 21 -5.60 -12.54 2.29
N ILE A 22 -5.80 -11.29 1.87
CA ILE A 22 -4.88 -10.59 0.95
C ILE A 22 -3.51 -10.41 1.60
N VAL A 23 -3.45 -9.99 2.86
CA VAL A 23 -2.19 -9.85 3.61
C VAL A 23 -1.45 -11.19 3.70
N ASP A 24 -2.17 -12.25 4.08
CA ASP A 24 -1.61 -13.59 4.26
C ASP A 24 -1.12 -14.20 2.94
N HIS A 25 -1.69 -13.76 1.80
CA HIS A 25 -1.24 -14.16 0.47
C HIS A 25 -0.04 -13.35 -0.03
N VAL A 26 -0.12 -12.02 0.02
CA VAL A 26 0.85 -11.13 -0.66
C VAL A 26 2.14 -10.99 0.16
N ALA A 27 2.05 -10.74 1.46
CA ALA A 27 3.22 -10.38 2.26
C ALA A 27 4.33 -11.47 2.29
N PRO A 28 4.03 -12.77 2.32
CA PRO A 28 5.05 -13.82 2.30
C PRO A 28 5.86 -13.94 1.00
N GLU A 29 5.38 -13.37 -0.12
CA GLU A 29 6.06 -13.40 -1.42
C GLU A 29 7.26 -12.45 -1.46
N TYR A 30 7.27 -11.42 -0.61
CA TYR A 30 8.30 -10.39 -0.60
C TYR A 30 9.38 -10.69 0.44
N ARG A 31 10.54 -11.14 -0.06
CA ARG A 31 11.65 -11.63 0.77
C ARG A 31 12.94 -10.87 0.52
N LEU A 32 13.73 -10.79 1.59
CA LEU A 32 15.12 -10.34 1.57
C LEU A 32 16.00 -11.40 0.91
N PRO A 33 17.23 -11.05 0.48
CA PRO A 33 18.19 -12.04 -0.05
C PRO A 33 18.50 -13.19 0.92
N SER A 34 18.28 -12.99 2.22
CA SER A 34 18.39 -14.02 3.25
C SER A 34 17.26 -15.06 3.24
N GLY A 35 16.23 -14.88 2.41
CA GLY A 35 14.99 -15.67 2.38
C GLY A 35 13.96 -15.27 3.43
N LYS A 36 14.27 -14.35 4.35
CA LYS A 36 13.31 -13.84 5.34
C LYS A 36 12.34 -12.86 4.70
N GLN A 37 11.10 -12.85 5.19
CA GLN A 37 10.11 -11.85 4.81
C GLN A 37 10.62 -10.44 5.13
N ILE A 38 10.40 -9.50 4.20
CA ILE A 38 10.94 -8.15 4.31
C ILE A 38 10.23 -7.30 5.37
N VAL A 39 8.89 -7.41 5.45
CA VAL A 39 8.04 -6.68 6.37
C VAL A 39 6.89 -7.57 6.82
N ALA A 40 6.45 -7.44 8.07
CA ALA A 40 5.11 -7.88 8.46
C ALA A 40 4.10 -6.83 7.99
N VAL A 41 2.98 -7.28 7.45
CA VAL A 41 1.89 -6.42 6.98
C VAL A 41 0.68 -6.64 7.88
N THR A 42 0.00 -5.56 8.26
CA THR A 42 -1.34 -5.60 8.84
C THR A 42 -2.26 -4.75 7.99
N GLY A 43 -3.50 -5.21 7.78
CA GLY A 43 -4.52 -4.48 7.02
C GLY A 43 -5.79 -4.26 7.83
N GLY A 44 -6.55 -3.22 7.50
CA GLY A 44 -7.86 -2.97 8.11
C GLY A 44 -8.47 -1.63 7.67
N PRO A 45 -9.57 -1.22 8.32
CA PRO A 45 -10.14 0.12 8.11
C PRO A 45 -9.10 1.21 8.35
N SER A 46 -9.25 2.36 7.70
CA SER A 46 -8.41 3.55 7.90
C SER A 46 -8.61 4.17 9.29
N ALA A 47 -8.16 3.48 10.32
CA ALA A 47 -8.18 3.94 11.70
C ALA A 47 -6.91 3.49 12.44
N ILE A 48 -6.44 4.33 13.36
CA ILE A 48 -5.37 3.98 14.30
C ILE A 48 -5.95 4.13 15.69
N GLU A 49 -5.90 3.06 16.49
CA GLU A 49 -6.46 3.05 17.85
C GLU A 49 -7.95 3.49 17.88
N GLY A 50 -8.70 3.12 16.84
CA GLY A 50 -10.12 3.48 16.70
C GLY A 50 -10.37 4.92 16.22
N ILE A 51 -9.33 5.73 16.01
CA ILE A 51 -9.44 7.08 15.48
C ILE A 51 -9.43 7.01 13.95
N PRO A 52 -10.51 7.43 13.26
CA PRO A 52 -10.54 7.47 11.80
C PRO A 52 -9.45 8.39 11.26
N LEU A 53 -8.69 7.89 10.28
CA LEU A 53 -7.75 8.69 9.52
C LEU A 53 -8.47 9.33 8.34
N VAL A 54 -8.24 10.62 8.17
CA VAL A 54 -8.72 11.39 7.02
C VAL A 54 -7.54 11.67 6.10
N VAL A 55 -7.69 11.39 4.81
CA VAL A 55 -6.69 11.74 3.80
C VAL A 55 -7.01 13.12 3.24
N ALA A 56 -6.15 14.10 3.50
CA ALA A 56 -6.24 15.42 2.91
C ALA A 56 -5.25 15.55 1.74
N LEU A 57 -5.77 15.79 0.54
CA LEU A 57 -4.98 16.07 -0.65
C LEU A 57 -4.91 17.58 -0.87
N ARG A 58 -3.73 18.17 -0.76
CA ARG A 58 -3.53 19.57 -1.12
C ARG A 58 -2.90 19.65 -2.51
N SER A 59 -3.59 20.29 -3.45
CA SER A 59 -2.98 20.67 -4.73
C SER A 59 -1.86 21.69 -4.48
N ASP A 60 -0.81 21.66 -5.30
CA ASP A 60 0.43 22.46 -5.18
C ASP A 60 0.40 23.58 -4.11
N PRO A 61 0.97 23.34 -2.91
CA PRO A 61 0.92 24.28 -1.80
C PRO A 61 1.64 25.60 -2.10
N THR A 62 2.52 25.63 -3.11
CA THR A 62 3.22 26.86 -3.53
C THR A 62 2.33 27.80 -4.34
N LYS A 63 1.15 27.33 -4.78
CA LYS A 63 0.20 28.07 -5.63
C LYS A 63 -1.15 28.32 -4.96
N ASN A 64 -1.21 28.29 -3.62
CA ASN A 64 -2.48 28.37 -2.87
C ASN A 64 -3.50 27.32 -3.33
N GLY A 65 -3.04 26.11 -3.67
CA GLY A 65 -3.91 25.07 -4.19
C GLY A 65 -4.99 24.63 -3.19
N ALA A 66 -6.16 24.28 -3.72
CA ALA A 66 -7.28 23.81 -2.92
C ALA A 66 -6.91 22.56 -2.12
N THR A 67 -7.43 22.47 -0.90
CA THR A 67 -7.32 21.27 -0.06
C THR A 67 -8.57 20.44 -0.27
N ASN A 68 -8.43 19.30 -0.92
CA ASN A 68 -9.48 18.30 -1.12
C ASN A 68 -9.36 17.26 -0.01
N ILE A 69 -10.24 17.37 0.98
CA ILE A 69 -10.31 16.39 2.05
C ILE A 69 -11.15 15.21 1.55
N LEU A 70 -10.57 14.00 1.61
CA LEU A 70 -11.27 12.75 1.31
C LEU A 70 -12.03 12.28 2.56
N GLU A 71 -12.98 13.09 3.00
CA GLU A 71 -13.91 12.74 4.07
C GLU A 71 -14.93 11.70 3.58
N ASN A 72 -15.30 10.77 4.46
CA ASN A 72 -16.33 9.74 4.21
C ASN A 72 -16.01 8.73 3.10
N LYS A 73 -14.72 8.50 2.83
CA LYS A 73 -14.26 7.49 1.87
C LYS A 73 -13.90 6.19 2.58
N ASN A 74 -14.26 5.06 1.97
CA ASN A 74 -13.87 3.72 2.43
C ASN A 74 -12.41 3.47 2.06
N ILE A 75 -11.52 3.79 2.99
CA ILE A 75 -10.07 3.63 2.81
C ILE A 75 -9.58 2.43 3.60
N VAL A 76 -8.81 1.57 2.93
CA VAL A 76 -8.05 0.50 3.60
C VAL A 76 -6.68 1.02 3.97
N LEU A 77 -6.25 0.75 5.21
CA LEU A 77 -4.91 1.06 5.68
C LEU A 77 -4.10 -0.23 5.83
N TYR A 78 -3.04 -0.34 5.05
CA TYR A 78 -1.98 -1.31 5.28
C TYR A 78 -0.81 -0.67 6.01
N ARG A 79 -0.24 -1.38 6.99
CA ARG A 79 0.99 -0.99 7.68
C ARG A 79 2.06 -2.03 7.45
N MET A 80 3.17 -1.60 6.87
CA MET A 80 4.37 -2.43 6.71
C MET A 80 5.35 -2.16 7.87
N CYS A 81 5.67 -3.19 8.64
CA CYS A 81 6.63 -3.13 9.75
C CYS A 81 7.83 -4.05 9.46
N GLY A 82 9.03 -3.49 9.38
CA GLY A 82 10.26 -4.20 9.01
C GLY A 82 10.87 -5.12 10.07
N LEU A 83 10.11 -5.47 11.12
CA LEU A 83 10.50 -6.41 12.19
C LEU A 83 11.80 -6.06 12.95
N GLY A 84 12.31 -4.84 12.77
CA GLY A 84 13.42 -4.27 13.51
C GLY A 84 12.95 -3.25 14.54
N LYS A 85 13.92 -2.57 15.15
CA LYS A 85 13.64 -1.49 16.10
C LYS A 85 12.78 -0.41 15.44
N ASP A 86 11.74 0.04 16.13
CA ASP A 86 10.79 1.08 15.69
C ASP A 86 10.17 0.78 14.32
N CYS A 87 9.89 -0.50 14.02
CA CYS A 87 9.39 -1.00 12.73
C CYS A 87 10.31 -0.76 11.52
N ALA A 88 11.56 -0.36 11.72
CA ALA A 88 12.53 -0.33 10.62
C ALA A 88 12.87 -1.74 10.14
N ILE A 89 13.31 -1.87 8.89
CA ILE A 89 13.78 -3.16 8.37
C ILE A 89 15.07 -3.58 9.10
N LYS A 90 15.01 -4.74 9.76
CA LYS A 90 16.05 -5.22 10.70
C LYS A 90 17.42 -5.46 10.07
N GLU A 91 17.46 -5.90 8.81
CA GLU A 91 18.69 -6.34 8.15
C GLU A 91 18.85 -5.71 6.76
N GLY A 92 20.10 -5.71 6.28
CA GLY A 92 20.48 -5.10 5.01
C GLY A 92 20.61 -3.57 5.06
N LYS A 93 21.42 -3.03 4.14
CA LYS A 93 21.54 -1.58 3.96
C LYS A 93 20.31 -1.05 3.22
N PRO A 94 19.73 0.10 3.61
CA PRO A 94 18.74 0.78 2.78
C PRO A 94 19.25 0.98 1.36
N SER A 95 18.45 0.58 0.37
CA SER A 95 18.78 0.69 -1.05
C SER A 95 17.54 1.07 -1.88
N THR A 96 17.77 1.61 -3.07
CA THR A 96 16.71 1.90 -4.05
C THR A 96 15.96 0.63 -4.43
N GLU A 97 16.69 -0.47 -4.65
CA GLU A 97 16.14 -1.78 -4.96
C GLU A 97 15.18 -2.26 -3.85
N ARG A 98 15.59 -2.20 -2.58
CA ARG A 98 14.71 -2.55 -1.46
C ARG A 98 13.44 -1.70 -1.45
N GLY A 99 13.58 -0.41 -1.75
CA GLY A 99 12.44 0.49 -1.89
C GLY A 99 11.52 0.13 -3.05
N LEU A 100 12.04 -0.46 -4.14
CA LEU A 100 11.22 -0.93 -5.26
C LEU A 100 10.38 -2.14 -4.86
N TYR A 101 10.96 -3.10 -4.12
CA TYR A 101 10.23 -4.27 -3.63
C TYR A 101 9.06 -3.87 -2.74
N LEU A 102 9.27 -2.94 -1.79
CA LEU A 102 8.20 -2.46 -0.91
C LEU A 102 7.08 -1.73 -1.69
N ARG A 103 7.43 -1.00 -2.76
CA ARG A 103 6.43 -0.33 -3.62
C ARG A 103 5.63 -1.34 -4.44
N ARG A 104 6.29 -2.40 -4.94
CA ARG A 104 5.62 -3.51 -5.64
C ARG A 104 4.65 -4.24 -4.72
N GLU A 105 5.10 -4.59 -3.52
CA GLU A 105 4.24 -5.20 -2.49
C GLU A 105 3.04 -4.29 -2.16
N SER A 106 3.28 -2.98 -2.03
CA SER A 106 2.21 -2.01 -1.77
C SER A 106 1.19 -1.92 -2.91
N LEU A 107 1.67 -1.93 -4.16
CA LEU A 107 0.79 -1.94 -5.34
C LEU A 107 -0.03 -3.22 -5.37
N GLU A 108 0.58 -4.38 -5.16
CA GLU A 108 -0.10 -5.66 -5.22
C GLU A 108 -1.20 -5.75 -4.16
N LEU A 109 -0.93 -5.32 -2.91
CA LEU A 109 -1.95 -5.18 -1.87
C LEU A 109 -3.12 -4.29 -2.33
N ALA A 110 -2.82 -3.15 -2.96
CA ALA A 110 -3.84 -2.22 -3.45
C ALA A 110 -4.68 -2.84 -4.57
N LEU A 111 -4.04 -3.47 -5.55
CA LEU A 111 -4.70 -4.13 -6.68
C LEU A 111 -5.63 -5.26 -6.23
N TYR A 112 -5.15 -6.15 -5.34
CA TYR A 112 -5.98 -7.19 -4.76
C TYR A 112 -7.17 -6.61 -3.99
N THR A 113 -6.95 -5.51 -3.25
CA THR A 113 -8.02 -4.85 -2.50
C THR A 113 -9.09 -4.31 -3.45
N PHE A 114 -8.71 -3.56 -4.48
CA PHE A 114 -9.67 -3.00 -5.44
C PHE A 114 -10.40 -4.08 -6.25
N ASN A 115 -9.76 -5.22 -6.49
CA ASN A 115 -10.36 -6.30 -7.26
C ASN A 115 -11.32 -7.19 -6.46
N TYR A 116 -11.08 -7.37 -5.15
CA TYR A 116 -11.82 -8.35 -4.34
C TYR A 116 -12.56 -7.79 -3.13
N VAL A 117 -12.36 -6.53 -2.76
CA VAL A 117 -13.05 -5.88 -1.65
C VAL A 117 -14.00 -4.83 -2.19
N ALA A 118 -15.28 -4.97 -1.84
CA ALA A 118 -16.33 -4.10 -2.35
C ALA A 118 -16.19 -2.68 -1.80
N ASP A 119 -16.62 -1.72 -2.62
CA ASP A 119 -16.85 -0.32 -2.23
C ASP A 119 -15.63 0.38 -1.61
N ILE A 120 -14.42 0.07 -2.07
CA ILE A 120 -13.18 0.73 -1.61
C ILE A 120 -12.85 1.95 -2.49
N ASP A 121 -12.69 3.08 -1.83
CA ASP A 121 -12.34 4.36 -2.45
C ASP A 121 -10.83 4.59 -2.60
N GLY A 122 -10.04 3.90 -1.78
CA GLY A 122 -8.59 4.05 -1.79
C GLY A 122 -7.87 3.12 -0.83
N VAL A 123 -6.57 2.99 -1.05
CA VAL A 123 -5.67 2.19 -0.23
C VAL A 123 -4.49 3.05 0.19
N VAL A 124 -4.24 3.14 1.49
CA VAL A 124 -3.06 3.78 2.06
C VAL A 124 -2.13 2.69 2.57
N VAL A 125 -0.86 2.74 2.17
CA VAL A 125 0.18 1.84 2.67
C VAL A 125 1.24 2.65 3.41
N LEU A 126 1.35 2.45 4.73
CA LEU A 126 2.40 3.05 5.55
C LEU A 126 3.70 2.27 5.37
N MET A 127 4.73 2.95 4.87
CA MET A 127 6.02 2.34 4.59
C MET A 127 6.85 2.19 5.87
N PRO A 128 7.72 1.18 5.97
CA PRO A 128 8.64 1.07 7.09
C PRO A 128 9.56 2.29 7.17
N PRO A 129 9.87 2.80 8.37
CA PRO A 129 10.81 3.88 8.52
C PRO A 129 12.22 3.46 8.08
N VAL A 130 13.01 4.46 7.68
CA VAL A 130 14.46 4.31 7.63
C VAL A 130 14.96 4.15 9.08
N PRO A 131 15.91 3.25 9.37
CA PRO A 131 16.45 3.09 10.72
C PRO A 131 16.86 4.44 11.35
N GLY A 132 16.39 4.70 12.57
CA GLY A 132 16.65 5.95 13.30
C GLY A 132 15.84 7.16 12.83
N LYS A 133 14.86 6.98 11.95
CA LYS A 133 13.92 8.02 11.52
C LYS A 133 12.50 7.65 11.92
N LYS A 134 11.66 8.66 12.14
CA LYS A 134 10.22 8.45 12.34
C LYS A 134 9.57 7.98 11.02
N PRO A 135 8.48 7.18 11.09
CA PRO A 135 7.67 6.90 9.91
C PRO A 135 7.19 8.19 9.28
N SER A 136 7.47 8.38 7.99
CA SER A 136 7.15 9.63 7.29
C SER A 136 6.68 9.44 5.86
N LYS A 137 6.56 8.20 5.39
CA LYS A 137 6.20 7.89 4.01
C LYS A 137 5.01 6.95 3.98
N ALA A 138 4.02 7.29 3.16
CA ALA A 138 2.95 6.41 2.79
C ALA A 138 2.71 6.49 1.28
N LEU A 139 2.15 5.42 0.72
CA LEU A 139 1.67 5.40 -0.65
C LEU A 139 0.15 5.43 -0.60
N PHE A 140 -0.47 6.23 -1.47
CA PHE A 140 -1.90 6.30 -1.61
C PHE A 140 -2.30 5.95 -3.03
N PHE A 141 -3.12 4.91 -3.14
CA PHE A 141 -3.66 4.40 -4.39
C PHE A 141 -5.15 4.68 -4.45
N ARG A 142 -5.65 4.99 -5.64
CA ARG A 142 -7.08 5.12 -5.91
C ARG A 142 -7.45 4.22 -7.10
N PRO A 143 -8.68 3.69 -7.17
CA PRO A 143 -9.09 2.82 -8.26
C PRO A 143 -8.82 3.41 -9.66
N GLN A 144 -9.07 4.72 -9.84
CA GLN A 144 -8.83 5.39 -11.11
C GLN A 144 -7.35 5.55 -11.48
N ASP A 145 -6.44 5.52 -10.50
CA ASP A 145 -5.00 5.67 -10.73
C ASP A 145 -4.38 4.35 -11.21
N VAL A 146 -4.99 3.21 -10.85
CA VAL A 146 -4.51 1.86 -11.19
C VAL A 146 -5.42 1.12 -12.17
N GLY A 147 -6.39 1.81 -12.75
CA GLY A 147 -7.39 1.25 -13.66
C GLY A 147 -6.79 0.43 -14.82
N PRO A 148 -5.73 0.88 -15.51
CA PRO A 148 -5.07 0.08 -16.55
C PRO A 148 -4.44 -1.21 -16.02
N SER A 149 -3.88 -1.18 -14.81
CA SER A 149 -3.29 -2.36 -14.16
C SER A 149 -4.34 -3.41 -13.80
N LEU A 150 -5.57 -3.00 -13.47
CA LEU A 150 -6.69 -3.92 -13.22
C LEU A 150 -7.24 -4.61 -14.49
N GLN A 151 -6.89 -4.11 -15.68
CA GLN A 151 -7.36 -4.69 -16.95
C GLN A 151 -6.46 -5.80 -17.49
N ASN A 152 -5.28 -5.99 -16.90
CA ASN A 152 -4.30 -6.99 -17.32
C ASN A 152 -4.10 -8.04 -16.23
N PRO A 153 -3.70 -9.27 -16.58
CA PRO A 153 -3.33 -10.28 -15.59
C PRO A 153 -2.21 -9.76 -14.68
N LEU A 154 -2.28 -10.05 -13.39
CA LEU A 154 -1.34 -9.57 -12.36
C LEU A 154 0.12 -9.88 -12.72
N VAL A 155 0.37 -11.03 -13.34
CA VAL A 155 1.70 -11.46 -13.78
C VAL A 155 2.30 -10.59 -14.90
N GLU A 156 1.47 -9.80 -15.60
CA GLU A 156 1.88 -8.88 -16.66
C GLU A 156 2.08 -7.44 -16.16
N ILE A 157 1.82 -7.17 -14.88
CA ILE A 157 2.00 -5.85 -14.27
C ILE A 157 3.48 -5.70 -13.87
N GLN A 158 4.30 -5.19 -14.80
CA GLN A 158 5.77 -5.23 -14.70
C GLN A 158 6.38 -4.10 -13.83
N SER A 159 5.70 -2.97 -13.67
CA SER A 159 6.19 -1.86 -12.84
C SER A 159 5.13 -0.80 -12.59
N LEU A 160 5.36 0.00 -11.54
CA LEU A 160 4.77 1.34 -11.41
C LEU A 160 5.59 2.25 -12.32
N ASP A 161 5.02 2.70 -13.43
CA ASP A 161 5.77 3.42 -14.47
C ASP A 161 5.86 4.93 -14.18
N GLY A 162 5.23 5.42 -13.12
CA GLY A 162 5.38 6.80 -12.67
C GLY A 162 4.42 7.23 -11.57
N ALA A 163 4.48 8.52 -11.22
CA ALA A 163 3.62 9.16 -10.20
C ALA A 163 2.12 9.19 -10.56
N SER A 164 1.73 8.69 -11.74
CA SER A 164 0.32 8.53 -12.12
C SER A 164 -0.37 7.38 -11.39
N ASP A 165 0.38 6.34 -11.00
CA ASP A 165 -0.22 5.11 -10.46
C ASP A 165 -0.49 5.22 -8.95
N TYR A 166 0.19 6.16 -8.26
CA TYR A 166 0.06 6.39 -6.83
C TYR A 166 0.61 7.75 -6.40
N LEU A 167 0.07 8.27 -5.31
CA LEU A 167 0.57 9.46 -4.64
C LEU A 167 1.49 9.08 -3.48
N VAL A 168 2.67 9.68 -3.39
CA VAL A 168 3.53 9.57 -2.21
C VAL A 168 3.09 10.62 -1.20
N LEU A 169 2.54 10.17 -0.08
CA LEU A 169 2.22 11.02 1.07
C LEU A 169 3.46 11.12 1.96
N THR A 170 3.82 12.35 2.31
CA THR A 170 4.90 12.61 3.27
C THR A 170 4.35 13.33 4.48
N ALA A 171 4.75 12.88 5.66
CA ALA A 171 4.40 13.58 6.89
C ALA A 171 5.10 14.95 6.91
N PRO A 172 4.41 16.03 7.35
CA PRO A 172 5.05 17.33 7.49
C PRO A 172 6.16 17.27 8.55
N ASP A 173 7.25 17.99 8.32
CA ASP A 173 8.40 18.01 9.23
C ASP A 173 8.09 18.61 10.62
N LYS A 174 6.94 19.32 10.76
CA LYS A 174 6.39 19.83 12.01
C LYS A 174 4.86 19.80 11.98
N ILE A 175 4.25 19.37 13.09
CA ILE A 175 2.87 19.70 13.43
C ILE A 175 3.00 20.91 14.34
N GLU A 176 2.67 22.11 13.84
CA GLU A 176 2.53 23.30 14.68
C GLU A 176 1.26 23.24 15.53
#